data_AF-A0A9X0WLP3-F1
#
_entry.id   AF-A0A9X0WLP3-F1
#
_cell.length_a   1.000
_cell.length_b   1.000
_cell.length_c   1.000
_cell.angle_alpha   90.00
_cell.angle_beta   90.00
_cell.angle_gamma   90.00
#
_symmetry.space_group_name_H-M   'P 1'
#
loop_
_entity.id
_entity.type
_entity.pdbx_description
1 polymer ?
#
loop_
_entity_poly.entity_id
_entity_poly.type
_entity_poly.pdbx_seq_one_letter_code
_entity_poly.pdbx_strand_id
1 'polypeptide(L)'
;MKKIKLNSEQMSISKIDGYILDPTEKYVSDLNEELDFGITILQSCHMLVFPPAFKNWHAWLFENGFSLDIPNPTNEFVSKFYGVEPLWKTAYSMGIVVKAENDEDYYIIMECSDKNTGFKHTQIILTMGGCM
;
A
#
# COMPACT_ATOMS: atom_id res chain seq x y z
N MET A 1 1.80 17.79 3.28
CA MET A 1 1.42 16.47 2.74
C MET A 1 1.80 16.46 1.28
N LYS A 2 2.38 15.37 0.78
CA LYS A 2 2.88 15.24 -0.59
C LYS A 2 1.85 14.48 -1.42
N LYS A 3 1.36 15.10 -2.50
CA LYS A 3 0.43 14.45 -3.42
C LYS A 3 1.15 13.34 -4.19
N ILE A 4 0.53 12.17 -4.32
CA ILE A 4 1.05 11.03 -5.08
C ILE A 4 0.00 10.49 -6.05
N LYS A 5 0.49 10.08 -7.23
CA LYS A 5 -0.23 9.25 -8.19
C LYS A 5 0.38 7.86 -8.14
N LEU A 6 -0.42 6.85 -7.81
CA LEU A 6 0.08 5.49 -7.67
C LEU A 6 0.49 4.92 -9.03
N ASN A 7 1.57 4.13 -9.05
CA ASN A 7 2.09 3.45 -10.24
C ASN A 7 2.37 4.38 -11.44
N SER A 8 2.55 5.68 -11.21
CA SER A 8 2.95 6.62 -12.27
C SER A 8 4.39 6.33 -12.70
N GLU A 9 4.70 6.55 -13.99
CA GLU A 9 6.05 6.35 -14.54
C GLU A 9 7.07 7.28 -13.87
N GLN A 10 7.65 6.80 -12.79
CA GLN A 10 8.61 7.51 -11.97
C GLN A 10 10.03 7.05 -12.37
N MET A 11 10.40 7.32 -13.63
CA MET A 11 11.67 6.89 -14.24
C MET A 11 12.95 7.40 -13.53
N SER A 12 12.84 8.21 -12.48
CA SER A 12 13.99 8.82 -11.79
C SER A 12 13.86 8.94 -10.27
N ILE A 13 13.00 8.17 -9.60
CA ILE A 13 12.92 8.25 -8.14
C ILE A 13 14.07 7.46 -7.49
N SER A 14 14.83 8.16 -6.67
CA SER A 14 15.81 7.59 -5.75
C SER A 14 15.11 6.61 -4.81
N LYS A 15 15.57 5.36 -4.80
CA LYS A 15 15.02 4.35 -3.89
C LYS A 15 15.61 4.52 -2.50
N ILE A 16 14.76 4.44 -1.49
CA ILE A 16 15.15 4.42 -0.08
C ILE A 16 15.04 2.97 0.38
N ASP A 17 16.18 2.35 0.70
CA ASP A 17 16.27 0.93 1.07
C ASP A 17 15.58 -0.03 0.09
N GLY A 18 15.61 0.28 -1.21
CA GLY A 18 14.99 -0.54 -2.25
C GLY A 18 13.49 -0.31 -2.46
N TYR A 19 12.91 0.72 -1.84
CA TYR A 19 11.51 1.15 -2.07
C TYR A 19 11.46 2.56 -2.69
N ILE A 20 10.40 2.84 -3.45
CA ILE A 20 10.12 4.14 -4.07
C ILE A 20 9.47 5.08 -3.05
N LEU A 21 8.54 4.57 -2.26
CA LEU A 21 7.81 5.34 -1.27
C LEU A 21 8.63 5.47 0.02
N ASP A 22 8.60 6.65 0.64
CA ASP A 22 9.19 6.92 1.95
C ASP A 22 8.11 6.82 3.03
N PRO A 23 8.18 5.85 3.96
CA PRO A 23 7.15 5.69 5.00
C PRO A 23 7.10 6.85 6.00
N THR A 24 8.13 7.70 6.04
CA THR A 24 8.19 8.88 6.91
C THR A 24 7.56 10.12 6.26
N GLU A 25 7.18 10.02 4.98
CA GLU A 25 6.52 11.10 4.24
C GLU A 25 4.99 11.01 4.41
N LYS A 26 4.34 12.17 4.55
CA LYS A 26 2.89 12.27 4.69
C LYS A 26 2.24 12.38 3.32
N TYR A 27 1.90 11.25 2.72
CA TYR A 27 1.29 11.18 1.40
C TYR A 27 -0.23 11.40 1.40
N VAL A 28 -0.70 12.07 0.35
CA VAL A 28 -2.12 12.23 0.02
C VAL A 28 -2.36 11.79 -1.43
N SER A 29 -3.49 11.13 -1.69
CA SER A 29 -3.88 10.70 -3.03
C SER A 29 -5.39 10.88 -3.25
N ASP A 30 -5.80 11.19 -4.48
CA ASP A 30 -7.21 11.14 -4.86
C ASP A 30 -7.56 9.69 -5.19
N LEU A 31 -8.06 8.97 -4.18
CA LEU A 31 -8.24 7.54 -4.33
C LEU A 31 -9.42 7.18 -5.23
N ASN A 32 -10.40 8.07 -5.39
CA ASN A 32 -11.44 7.85 -6.40
C ASN A 32 -10.82 7.79 -7.82
N GLU A 33 -9.79 8.58 -8.08
CA GLU A 33 -9.03 8.51 -9.35
C GLU A 33 -8.03 7.34 -9.42
N GLU A 34 -7.71 6.68 -8.31
CA GLU A 34 -6.82 5.51 -8.26
C GLU A 34 -7.57 4.18 -8.30
N LEU A 35 -8.84 4.13 -7.87
CA LEU A 35 -9.59 2.89 -7.67
C LEU A 35 -9.67 2.00 -8.91
N ASP A 36 -10.00 2.56 -10.08
CA ASP A 36 -10.14 1.78 -11.32
C ASP A 36 -8.83 1.06 -11.69
N PHE A 37 -7.71 1.78 -11.60
CA PHE A 37 -6.40 1.19 -11.89
C PHE A 37 -5.95 0.24 -10.77
N GLY A 38 -6.24 0.57 -9.51
CA GLY A 38 -6.01 -0.31 -8.36
C GLY A 38 -6.75 -1.65 -8.49
N ILE A 39 -8.02 -1.62 -8.92
CA ILE A 39 -8.82 -2.83 -9.20
C ILE A 39 -8.17 -3.64 -10.33
N THR A 40 -7.72 -2.98 -11.40
CA THR A 40 -7.04 -3.64 -12.52
C THR A 40 -5.76 -4.35 -12.07
N ILE A 41 -4.98 -3.73 -11.18
CA ILE A 41 -3.77 -4.36 -10.59
C ILE A 41 -4.16 -5.56 -9.73
N LEU A 42 -5.17 -5.44 -8.88
CA LEU A 42 -5.62 -6.55 -8.03
C LEU A 42 -6.15 -7.74 -8.86
N GLN A 43 -6.92 -7.47 -9.91
CA GLN A 43 -7.35 -8.48 -10.89
C GLN A 43 -6.17 -9.14 -11.59
N SER A 44 -5.15 -8.36 -11.96
CA SER A 44 -3.92 -8.89 -12.56
C SER A 44 -3.16 -9.82 -11.61
N CYS A 45 -3.11 -9.50 -10.31
CA CYS A 45 -2.55 -10.39 -9.29
C CYS A 45 -3.32 -11.72 -9.22
N HIS A 46 -4.65 -11.68 -9.32
CA HIS A 46 -5.48 -12.87 -9.32
C HIS A 46 -5.25 -13.75 -10.57
N MET A 47 -5.08 -13.14 -11.75
CA MET A 47 -4.87 -13.89 -13.00
C MET A 47 -3.46 -14.48 -13.15
N LEU A 48 -2.41 -13.76 -12.72
CA LEU A 48 -1.01 -14.14 -12.94
C LEU A 48 -0.36 -14.89 -11.78
N VAL A 49 -1.09 -15.11 -10.68
CA VAL A 49 -0.62 -15.50 -9.34
C VAL A 49 -0.18 -14.30 -8.50
N PHE A 50 -0.66 -14.27 -7.26
CA PHE A 50 -0.35 -13.20 -6.31
C PHE A 50 1.16 -13.09 -6.04
N PRO A 51 1.72 -11.86 -5.98
CA PRO A 51 3.12 -11.69 -5.65
C PRO A 51 3.40 -12.12 -4.21
N PRO A 52 4.63 -12.59 -3.89
CA PRO A 52 5.05 -12.96 -2.53
C PRO A 52 4.75 -11.89 -1.47
N ALA A 53 4.75 -10.61 -1.87
CA ALA A 53 4.33 -9.47 -1.06
C ALA A 53 3.00 -9.66 -0.30
N PHE A 54 2.00 -10.35 -0.87
CA PHE A 54 0.72 -10.58 -0.20
C PHE A 54 0.85 -11.45 1.06
N LYS A 55 1.89 -12.27 1.18
CA LYS A 55 2.16 -13.01 2.42
C LYS A 55 2.53 -12.07 3.57
N ASN A 56 3.18 -10.94 3.28
CA ASN A 56 3.51 -9.95 4.31
C ASN A 56 2.27 -9.18 4.75
N TRP A 57 1.37 -8.86 3.80
CA TRP A 57 0.07 -8.30 4.13
C TRP A 57 -0.74 -9.21 5.06
N HIS A 58 -0.86 -10.50 4.73
CA HIS A 58 -1.58 -11.46 5.57
C HIS A 58 -0.91 -11.68 6.93
N ALA A 59 0.42 -11.73 6.98
CA ALA A 59 1.14 -11.83 8.25
C ALA A 59 0.86 -10.61 9.13
N TRP A 60 0.92 -9.40 8.57
CA TRP A 60 0.64 -8.17 9.30
C TRP A 60 -0.81 -8.12 9.82
N LEU A 61 -1.79 -8.51 9.01
CA LEU A 61 -3.19 -8.62 9.46
C LEU A 61 -3.32 -9.57 10.65
N PHE A 62 -2.73 -10.77 10.54
CA PHE A 62 -2.77 -11.78 11.59
C PHE A 62 -2.11 -11.30 12.90
N GLU A 63 -0.92 -10.71 12.80
CA GLU A 63 -0.15 -10.19 13.94
C GLU A 63 -0.88 -9.07 14.69
N ASN A 64 -1.72 -8.31 13.99
CA ASN A 64 -2.49 -7.20 14.56
C ASN A 64 -3.95 -7.58 14.89
N GLY A 65 -4.32 -8.86 14.77
CA GLY A 65 -5.66 -9.35 15.12
C GLY A 65 -6.77 -8.94 14.15
N PHE A 66 -6.43 -8.55 12.93
CA PHE A 66 -7.39 -8.25 11.87
C PHE A 66 -7.78 -9.50 11.09
N SER A 67 -8.98 -9.48 10.51
CA SER A 67 -9.47 -10.61 9.70
C SER A 67 -8.73 -10.72 8.37
N LEU A 68 -8.36 -11.94 7.98
CA LEU A 68 -7.75 -12.23 6.69
C LEU A 68 -8.79 -12.21 5.55
N ASP A 69 -10.03 -12.61 5.85
CA ASP A 69 -11.10 -12.73 4.87
C ASP A 69 -11.81 -11.38 4.64
N ILE A 70 -11.95 -10.60 5.71
CA ILE A 70 -12.58 -9.28 5.70
C ILE A 70 -11.66 -8.30 6.43
N PRO A 71 -10.55 -7.87 5.79
CA PRO A 71 -9.60 -6.96 6.41
C PRO A 71 -10.29 -5.72 6.97
N ASN A 72 -10.07 -5.48 8.27
CA ASN A 72 -10.80 -4.50 9.05
C ASN A 72 -9.88 -3.57 9.88
N PRO A 73 -8.77 -3.05 9.34
CA PRO A 73 -7.98 -2.03 10.02
C PRO A 73 -8.78 -0.74 10.16
N THR A 74 -8.64 -0.03 11.28
CA THR A 74 -9.36 1.22 11.56
C THR A 74 -8.50 2.45 11.30
N ASN A 75 -9.14 3.56 10.96
CA ASN A 75 -8.50 4.87 10.82
C ASN A 75 -7.71 5.25 12.08
N GLU A 76 -8.29 5.03 13.26
CA GLU A 76 -7.61 5.29 14.55
C GLU A 76 -6.31 4.49 14.69
N PHE A 77 -6.33 3.20 14.30
CA PHE A 77 -5.16 2.35 14.39
C PHE A 77 -4.06 2.79 13.42
N VAL A 78 -4.40 2.94 12.13
CA VAL A 78 -3.42 3.20 11.08
C VAL A 78 -2.89 4.64 11.11
N SER A 79 -3.66 5.60 11.62
CA SER A 79 -3.24 7.01 11.68
C SER A 79 -1.93 7.22 12.48
N LYS A 80 -1.62 6.33 13.42
CA LYS A 80 -0.39 6.37 14.24
C LYS A 80 0.88 6.15 13.40
N PHE A 81 0.75 5.50 12.25
CA PHE A 81 1.85 5.19 11.32
C PHE A 81 2.00 6.25 10.22
N TYR A 82 1.02 7.14 10.06
CA TYR A 82 0.94 8.07 8.92
C TYR A 82 2.10 9.09 8.89
N GLY A 83 3.05 8.89 7.98
CA GLY A 83 4.27 9.69 7.85
C GLY A 83 5.16 9.62 9.09
N VAL A 84 5.19 8.45 9.74
CA VAL A 84 6.03 8.17 10.92
C VAL A 84 6.91 6.96 10.63
N GLU A 85 6.28 5.82 10.33
CA GLU A 85 6.96 4.55 10.07
C GLU A 85 6.05 3.62 9.24
N PRO A 86 6.58 2.59 8.57
CA PRO A 86 5.75 1.68 7.81
C PRO A 86 4.95 0.75 8.74
N LEU A 87 3.79 0.29 8.28
CA LEU A 87 3.01 -0.74 8.96
C LEU A 87 3.81 -2.06 9.05
N TRP A 88 4.53 -2.38 7.97
CA TRP A 88 5.56 -3.42 7.93
C TRP A 88 6.59 -3.06 6.87
N LYS A 89 7.81 -3.59 7.02
CA LYS A 89 8.86 -3.54 5.99
C LYS A 89 9.63 -4.84 5.99
N THR A 90 9.69 -5.51 4.85
CA THR A 90 10.41 -6.78 4.69
C THR A 90 11.39 -6.71 3.52
N ALA A 91 11.96 -7.84 3.12
CA ALA A 91 12.69 -7.92 1.86
C ALA A 91 11.80 -7.95 0.61
N TYR A 92 10.48 -8.17 0.78
CA TYR A 92 9.53 -8.36 -0.32
C TYR A 92 8.54 -7.21 -0.45
N SER A 93 8.08 -6.59 0.63
CA SER A 93 7.14 -5.47 0.52
C SER A 93 7.20 -4.53 1.72
N MET A 94 6.63 -3.35 1.53
CA MET A 94 6.43 -2.37 2.58
C MET A 94 4.99 -1.90 2.54
N GLY A 95 4.34 -1.87 3.71
CA GLY A 95 3.01 -1.30 3.87
C GLY A 95 3.11 0.10 4.45
N ILE A 96 2.45 1.07 3.82
CA ILE A 96 2.40 2.45 4.31
C ILE A 96 0.97 2.95 4.38
N VAL A 97 0.78 4.01 5.15
CA VAL A 97 -0.51 4.69 5.29
C VAL A 97 -0.53 5.92 4.39
N VAL A 98 -1.57 6.04 3.58
CA VAL A 98 -1.83 7.20 2.71
C VAL A 98 -3.18 7.77 3.09
N LYS A 99 -3.27 9.10 3.19
CA LYS A 99 -4.54 9.78 3.45
C LYS A 99 -5.27 10.07 2.14
N ALA A 100 -6.59 9.94 2.10
CA ALA A 100 -7.34 10.44 0.96
C ALA A 100 -7.33 11.98 0.91
N GLU A 101 -7.37 12.54 -0.30
CA GLU A 101 -7.35 13.99 -0.51
C GLU A 101 -8.65 14.68 -0.09
N ASN A 102 -9.78 14.00 -0.31
CA ASN A 102 -11.12 14.60 -0.24
C ASN A 102 -11.94 14.12 0.96
N ASP A 103 -11.39 13.31 1.86
CA ASP A 103 -12.04 12.80 3.06
C ASP A 103 -11.03 12.64 4.23
N GLU A 104 -11.50 12.06 5.34
CA GLU A 104 -10.68 11.81 6.54
C GLU A 104 -10.13 10.39 6.61
N ASP A 105 -10.38 9.57 5.58
CA ASP A 105 -10.02 8.17 5.57
C ASP A 105 -8.54 7.94 5.24
N TYR A 106 -8.05 6.85 5.80
CA TYR A 106 -6.72 6.33 5.55
C TYR A 106 -6.81 5.04 4.76
N TYR A 107 -5.79 4.82 3.95
CA TYR A 107 -5.68 3.66 3.09
C TYR A 107 -4.31 3.03 3.27
N ILE A 108 -4.28 1.72 3.21
CA ILE A 108 -3.06 0.93 3.26
C ILE A 108 -2.60 0.69 1.83
N ILE A 109 -1.42 1.22 1.50
CA ILE A 109 -0.75 0.98 0.23
C ILE A 109 0.43 0.05 0.48
N MET A 110 0.49 -1.05 -0.26
CA MET A 110 1.65 -1.94 -0.29
C MET A 110 2.50 -1.63 -1.51
N GLU A 111 3.78 -1.31 -1.30
CA GLU A 111 4.77 -1.33 -2.37
C GLU A 111 5.48 -2.69 -2.41
N CYS A 112 5.43 -3.34 -3.56
CA CYS A 112 6.25 -4.51 -3.86
C CYS A 112 7.72 -4.11 -4.06
N SER A 113 8.65 -4.78 -3.40
CA SER A 113 10.08 -4.65 -3.72
C SER A 113 10.42 -5.21 -5.11
N ASP A 114 11.66 -5.03 -5.53
CA ASP A 114 12.21 -5.62 -6.75
C ASP A 114 12.32 -7.15 -6.77
N LYS A 115 12.11 -7.80 -5.62
CA LYS A 115 12.07 -9.27 -5.51
C LYS A 115 10.73 -9.88 -5.93
N ASN A 116 9.70 -9.07 -6.19
CA ASN A 116 8.43 -9.54 -6.74
C ASN A 116 8.49 -9.52 -8.27
N THR A 117 8.98 -10.60 -8.86
CA THR A 117 9.04 -10.76 -10.32
C THR A 117 7.68 -10.50 -10.95
N GLY A 118 7.63 -9.62 -11.96
CA GLY A 118 6.39 -9.20 -12.62
C GLY A 118 5.62 -8.07 -11.93
N PHE A 119 5.95 -7.74 -10.67
CA PHE A 119 5.26 -6.73 -9.85
C PHE A 119 6.25 -5.76 -9.16
N LYS A 120 7.43 -5.57 -9.76
CA LYS A 120 8.49 -4.75 -9.17
C LYS A 120 8.02 -3.30 -8.98
N HIS A 121 8.08 -2.82 -7.74
CA HIS A 121 7.62 -1.49 -7.32
C HIS A 121 6.16 -1.18 -7.61
N THR A 122 5.35 -2.20 -7.90
CA THR A 122 3.91 -2.03 -7.99
C THR A 122 3.36 -1.60 -6.63
N GLN A 123 2.56 -0.54 -6.64
CA GLN A 123 1.88 0.02 -5.49
C GLN A 123 0.43 -0.46 -5.52
N ILE A 124 0.02 -1.21 -4.51
CA ILE A 124 -1.28 -1.89 -4.46
C ILE A 124 -2.09 -1.33 -3.31
N ILE A 125 -3.30 -0.85 -3.58
CA ILE A 125 -4.26 -0.45 -2.55
C ILE A 125 -4.83 -1.74 -1.92
N LEU A 126 -4.59 -1.94 -0.63
CA LEU A 126 -5.04 -3.14 0.09
C LEU A 126 -6.43 -2.95 0.73
N THR A 127 -6.79 -1.70 1.02
CA THR A 127 -8.07 -1.31 1.63
C THR A 127 -8.88 -0.46 0.66
N MET A 128 -9.37 -1.06 -0.43
CA MET A 128 -10.08 -0.34 -1.51
C MET A 128 -11.29 0.48 -1.00
N GLY A 129 -11.93 0.05 0.08
CA GLY A 129 -13.04 0.76 0.71
C GLY A 129 -12.63 1.74 1.82
N GLY A 130 -11.34 2.03 1.99
CA GLY A 130 -10.82 2.77 3.15
C GLY A 130 -10.58 1.87 4.36
N CYS A 131 -9.90 2.41 5.37
CA CYS A 131 -9.88 1.85 6.72
C CYS A 131 -11.15 2.25 7.47
N MET A 132 -11.61 1.40 8.39
CA MET A 132 -12.90 1.57 9.09
C MET A 132 -12.89 2.65 10.18
#